data_AF-W5MSQ7-F1
#
_entry.id   AF-W5MSQ7-F1
#
_cell.length_a   1.000
_cell.length_b   1.000
_cell.length_c   1.000
_cell.angle_alpha   90.00
_cell.angle_beta   90.00
_cell.angle_gamma   90.00
#
_symmetry.space_group_name_H-M   'P 1'
#
loop_
_entity.id
_entity.type
_entity.pdbx_description
1 polymer ?
#
loop_
_entity_poly.entity_id
_entity_poly.type
_entity_poly.pdbx_seq_one_letter_code
_entity_poly.pdbx_strand_id
1 'polypeptide(L)'
;MADVEEQNGDPPSARVKEPRIWNWSVVFLCFYGFMSMLKPGEPFITPLLLSEEKNFTKQQVTNEITPVLSYAYMVVLVPVFLLTDYLRYKPVLILQSLSYISIWLILLFGTTLLEMQFMEFFYGITMAARVAYSSYIFSLVTPAFYQKVASYSRSSVLMGVFTSSVLGQLCFSLGGVTYSSLSKISLGFVTFSFGLSICLPWPKRSLFFNRAKQEEAASTELDKINPDSPSPTQAQPLSAWRNSVFFQMLKELLNLVKLPQLRLWSLWWIFNSAGYYLMVYYVHILWNEVYPPDENRRVYNGGVDAASTLLGAIASFIAGFVKIRWSLWSELVIGIITGIQAALLLLMTTTSEIWVCYVAYALFRSFYQFLVPIAIFQIASSLTKELCALVFGVNTFLATILKTIITIIVADKRGLGLAVHPQFFVYFGYFTLLTVSYFGSAAYVIIKHFRKTR
;
A
#
# COMPACT_ATOMS: atom_id res chain seq x y z
N MET A 1 -6.95 -15.43 76.75
CA MET A 1 -8.23 -15.79 76.10
C MET A 1 -8.62 -14.57 75.26
N ALA A 2 -8.03 -14.44 74.07
CA ALA A 2 -8.43 -15.09 72.81
C ALA A 2 -9.57 -14.25 72.18
N ASP A 3 -9.23 -13.34 71.25
CA ASP A 3 -9.39 -13.51 69.78
C ASP A 3 -10.61 -12.63 69.37
N VAL A 4 -10.74 -11.92 68.25
CA VAL A 4 -10.22 -12.03 66.88
C VAL A 4 -10.17 -10.61 66.26
N GLU A 5 -9.03 -10.23 65.67
CA GLU A 5 -8.95 -9.20 64.62
C GLU A 5 -9.54 -9.76 63.32
N GLU A 6 -10.62 -9.17 62.80
CA GLU A 6 -11.15 -9.54 61.48
C GLU A 6 -10.55 -8.62 60.41
N GLN A 7 -9.54 -9.14 59.72
CA GLN A 7 -8.93 -8.58 58.52
C GLN A 7 -9.96 -8.46 57.38
N ASN A 8 -10.46 -7.26 57.10
CA ASN A 8 -11.00 -6.96 55.76
C ASN A 8 -9.84 -6.54 54.86
N GLY A 9 -9.19 -7.54 54.27
CA GLY A 9 -8.25 -7.35 53.18
C GLY A 9 -9.00 -6.90 51.92
N ASP A 10 -8.72 -5.68 51.48
CA ASP A 10 -8.93 -5.28 50.09
C ASP A 10 -8.26 -6.32 49.18
N PRO A 11 -8.93 -6.81 48.12
CA PRO A 11 -8.27 -7.68 47.17
C PRO A 11 -7.14 -6.89 46.50
N PRO A 12 -5.95 -7.47 46.32
CA PRO A 12 -4.88 -6.78 45.63
C PRO A 12 -5.36 -6.50 44.21
N SER A 13 -5.50 -5.21 43.90
CA SER A 13 -5.68 -4.74 42.53
C SER A 13 -4.65 -5.44 41.65
N ALA A 14 -5.12 -6.38 40.83
CA ALA A 14 -4.30 -7.05 39.85
C ALA A 14 -3.83 -5.97 38.89
N ARG A 15 -2.64 -5.39 39.16
CA ARG A 15 -1.93 -4.55 38.22
C ARG A 15 -1.73 -5.39 36.97
N VAL A 16 -2.60 -5.16 36.00
CA VAL A 16 -2.57 -5.72 34.66
C VAL A 16 -1.13 -5.56 34.15
N LYS A 17 -0.37 -6.67 34.15
CA LYS A 17 1.00 -6.76 33.63
C LYS A 17 1.04 -6.71 32.10
N GLU A 18 -0.09 -6.48 31.44
CA GLU A 18 -0.20 -6.43 29.98
C GLU A 18 0.43 -5.21 29.28
N PRO A 19 0.68 -4.02 29.87
CA PRO A 19 1.15 -2.87 29.09
C PRO A 19 2.59 -3.02 28.56
N ARG A 20 3.45 -3.81 29.21
CA ARG A 20 4.85 -3.98 28.79
C ARG A 20 5.03 -4.92 27.60
N ILE A 21 4.20 -5.94 27.45
CA ILE A 21 4.39 -7.03 26.46
C ILE A 21 3.97 -6.59 25.05
N TRP A 22 2.87 -5.85 24.92
CA TRP A 22 2.45 -5.34 23.61
C TRP A 22 3.37 -4.22 23.12
N ASN A 23 3.93 -3.39 24.02
CA ASN A 23 4.91 -2.37 23.66
C ASN A 23 6.15 -2.96 22.97
N TRP A 24 6.71 -4.06 23.50
CA TRP A 24 7.83 -4.74 22.85
C TRP A 24 7.47 -5.38 21.52
N SER A 25 6.29 -6.00 21.43
CA SER A 25 5.80 -6.60 20.17
C SER A 25 5.63 -5.54 19.07
N VAL A 26 5.10 -4.37 19.43
CA VAL A 26 4.95 -3.23 18.52
C VAL A 26 6.29 -2.67 18.09
N VAL A 27 7.23 -2.47 19.02
CA VAL A 27 8.59 -2.00 18.70
C VAL A 27 9.29 -2.97 17.76
N PHE A 28 9.24 -4.27 18.05
CA PHE A 28 9.85 -5.30 17.22
C PHE A 28 9.25 -5.33 15.81
N LEU A 29 7.93 -5.17 15.69
CA LEU A 29 7.24 -5.13 14.41
C LEU A 29 7.49 -3.84 13.62
N CYS A 30 7.66 -2.70 14.30
CA CYS A 30 8.12 -1.47 13.67
C CYS A 30 9.54 -1.65 13.15
N PHE A 31 10.43 -2.27 13.93
CA PHE A 31 11.80 -2.57 13.54
C PHE A 31 11.87 -3.54 12.34
N TYR A 32 11.04 -4.60 12.32
CA TYR A 32 10.86 -5.45 11.14
C TYR A 32 10.37 -4.64 9.94
N GLY A 33 9.36 -3.77 10.12
CA GLY A 33 8.84 -2.91 9.05
C GLY A 33 9.93 -2.00 8.46
N PHE A 34 10.79 -1.42 9.30
CA PHE A 34 11.96 -0.65 8.88
C PHE A 34 12.95 -1.51 8.09
N MET A 35 13.38 -2.63 8.66
CA MET A 35 14.39 -3.52 8.05
C MET A 35 13.90 -4.15 6.74
N SER A 36 12.61 -4.48 6.65
CA SER A 36 12.02 -5.05 5.43
C SER A 36 12.00 -4.08 4.24
N MET A 37 12.12 -2.77 4.49
CA MET A 37 12.19 -1.71 3.48
C MET A 37 13.62 -1.24 3.20
N LEU A 38 14.60 -1.67 3.99
CA LEU A 38 15.99 -1.24 3.86
C LEU A 38 16.68 -2.01 2.72
N LYS A 39 16.49 -1.55 1.49
CA LYS A 39 16.98 -2.17 0.24
C LYS A 39 17.73 -1.15 -0.64
N PRO A 40 18.98 -0.81 -0.32
CA PRO A 40 19.72 0.28 -0.96
C PRO A 40 19.79 0.22 -2.50
N GLY A 41 19.69 -0.98 -3.09
CA GLY A 41 19.71 -1.18 -4.53
C GLY A 41 18.39 -0.88 -5.25
N GLU A 42 17.27 -0.71 -4.54
CA GLU A 42 15.93 -0.57 -5.15
C GLU A 42 15.83 0.59 -6.15
N PRO A 43 16.37 1.80 -5.86
CA PRO A 43 16.40 2.91 -6.83
C PRO A 43 17.26 2.67 -8.08
N PHE A 44 18.07 1.60 -8.06
CA PHE A 44 19.06 1.28 -9.09
C PHE A 44 18.74 -0.02 -9.84
N ILE A 45 17.58 -0.64 -9.62
CA ILE A 45 17.18 -1.86 -10.33
C ILE A 45 17.09 -1.63 -11.83
N THR A 46 16.40 -0.57 -12.28
CA THR A 46 16.30 -0.28 -13.72
C THR A 46 17.66 0.02 -14.36
N PRO A 47 18.52 0.90 -13.78
CA PRO A 47 19.91 1.04 -14.23
C PRO A 47 20.69 -0.29 -14.29
N LEU A 48 20.52 -1.18 -13.31
CA LEU A 48 21.17 -2.49 -13.30
C LEU A 48 20.70 -3.38 -14.46
N LEU A 49 19.38 -3.45 -14.72
CA LEU A 49 18.84 -4.24 -15.83
C LEU A 49 19.33 -3.75 -17.20
N LEU A 50 19.51 -2.43 -17.34
CA LEU A 50 19.98 -1.78 -18.57
C LEU A 50 21.51 -1.68 -18.67
N SER A 51 22.25 -2.05 -17.62
CA SER A 51 23.71 -2.02 -17.60
C SER A 51 24.31 -3.14 -18.45
N GLU A 52 25.59 -3.02 -18.81
CA GLU A 52 26.33 -4.05 -19.55
C GLU A 52 26.34 -5.41 -18.84
N GLU A 53 26.22 -5.44 -17.51
CA GLU A 53 26.19 -6.69 -16.73
C GLU A 53 24.97 -7.56 -17.05
N LYS A 54 23.81 -6.94 -17.31
CA LYS A 54 22.54 -7.65 -17.59
C LYS A 54 22.13 -7.58 -19.05
N ASN A 55 22.50 -6.52 -19.74
CA ASN A 55 22.34 -6.33 -21.18
C ASN A 55 20.90 -6.53 -21.69
N PHE A 56 19.89 -6.14 -20.90
CA PHE A 56 18.50 -6.13 -21.39
C PHE A 56 18.22 -4.85 -22.18
N THR A 57 17.40 -4.98 -23.22
CA THR A 57 16.97 -3.80 -23.98
C THR A 57 15.92 -3.01 -23.20
N LYS A 58 15.85 -1.70 -23.46
CA LYS A 58 14.80 -0.83 -22.89
C LYS A 58 13.40 -1.37 -23.18
N GLN A 59 13.19 -1.93 -24.37
CA GLN A 59 11.93 -2.52 -24.77
C GLN A 59 11.61 -3.80 -23.96
N GLN A 60 12.59 -4.68 -23.71
CA GLN A 60 12.39 -5.85 -22.85
C GLN A 60 12.01 -5.46 -21.43
N VAL A 61 12.74 -4.50 -20.83
CA VAL A 61 12.45 -4.02 -19.48
C VAL A 61 11.04 -3.42 -19.43
N THR A 62 10.71 -2.54 -20.38
CA THR A 62 9.43 -1.81 -20.43
C THR A 62 8.23 -2.69 -20.77
N ASN A 63 8.34 -3.53 -21.78
CA ASN A 63 7.18 -4.18 -22.42
C ASN A 63 7.03 -5.66 -22.06
N GLU A 64 8.06 -6.27 -21.43
CA GLU A 64 8.07 -7.70 -21.13
C GLU A 64 8.34 -8.02 -19.65
N ILE A 65 9.20 -7.24 -18.98
CA ILE A 65 9.55 -7.46 -17.57
C ILE A 65 8.55 -6.70 -16.67
N THR A 66 8.60 -5.36 -16.67
CA THR A 66 7.81 -4.50 -15.77
C THR A 66 6.29 -4.77 -15.78
N PRO A 67 5.62 -5.12 -16.91
CA PRO A 67 4.20 -5.43 -16.91
C PRO A 67 3.81 -6.59 -15.98
N VAL A 68 4.69 -7.57 -15.80
CA VAL A 68 4.45 -8.76 -14.98
C VAL A 68 4.12 -8.41 -13.53
N LEU A 69 4.70 -7.33 -13.00
CA LEU A 69 4.39 -6.82 -11.66
C LEU A 69 2.90 -6.51 -11.49
N SER A 70 2.30 -5.85 -12.49
CA SER A 70 0.89 -5.49 -12.43
C SER A 70 0.00 -6.73 -12.46
N TYR A 71 0.37 -7.73 -13.25
CA TYR A 71 -0.38 -8.99 -13.38
C TYR A 71 -0.29 -9.81 -12.11
N ALA A 72 0.93 -10.03 -11.63
CA ALA A 72 1.19 -10.76 -10.41
C ALA A 72 0.49 -10.10 -9.22
N TYR A 73 0.59 -8.77 -9.08
CA TYR A 73 -0.05 -8.07 -7.99
C TYR A 73 -1.59 -8.22 -8.03
N MET A 74 -2.22 -8.05 -9.20
CA MET A 74 -3.67 -8.22 -9.34
C MET A 74 -4.12 -9.64 -8.95
N VAL A 75 -3.44 -10.67 -9.44
CA VAL A 75 -3.80 -12.08 -9.19
C VAL A 75 -3.54 -12.48 -7.74
N VAL A 76 -2.43 -12.04 -7.15
CA VAL A 76 -2.00 -12.44 -5.80
C VAL A 76 -2.72 -11.64 -4.71
N LEU A 77 -3.19 -10.41 -5.00
CA LEU A 77 -3.83 -9.55 -4.01
C LEU A 77 -5.06 -10.21 -3.35
N VAL A 78 -5.96 -10.83 -4.12
CA VAL A 78 -7.18 -11.46 -3.57
C VAL A 78 -6.86 -12.67 -2.68
N PRO A 79 -6.07 -13.66 -3.13
CA PRO A 79 -5.65 -14.76 -2.28
C PRO A 79 -4.95 -14.28 -1.02
N VAL A 80 -4.01 -13.34 -1.12
CA VAL A 80 -3.26 -12.84 0.05
C VAL A 80 -4.19 -12.10 1.01
N PHE A 81 -5.11 -11.27 0.52
CA PHE A 81 -6.09 -10.58 1.37
C PHE A 81 -6.92 -11.59 2.18
N LEU A 82 -7.42 -12.65 1.54
CA LEU A 82 -8.20 -13.70 2.21
C LEU A 82 -7.35 -14.57 3.15
N LEU A 83 -6.14 -14.96 2.74
CA LEU A 83 -5.22 -15.77 3.55
C LEU A 83 -4.70 -15.01 4.77
N THR A 84 -4.58 -13.69 4.68
CA THR A 84 -3.99 -12.85 5.75
C THR A 84 -4.74 -13.04 7.07
N ASP A 85 -6.06 -13.01 7.04
CA ASP A 85 -6.88 -13.22 8.24
C ASP A 85 -6.96 -14.69 8.65
N TYR A 86 -6.99 -15.62 7.68
CA TYR A 86 -7.03 -17.06 7.94
C TYR A 86 -5.74 -17.57 8.60
N LEU A 87 -4.58 -17.18 8.07
CA LEU A 87 -3.25 -17.60 8.51
C LEU A 87 -2.73 -16.78 9.71
N ARG A 88 -3.54 -15.86 10.25
CA ARG A 88 -3.17 -14.98 11.36
C ARG A 88 -1.90 -14.19 11.06
N TYR A 89 -1.83 -13.56 9.88
CA TYR A 89 -0.87 -12.53 9.47
C TYR A 89 0.62 -12.95 9.36
N LYS A 90 1.20 -13.63 10.36
CA LYS A 90 2.63 -14.00 10.43
C LYS A 90 3.12 -14.80 9.20
N PRO A 91 2.44 -15.86 8.74
CA PRO A 91 2.89 -16.61 7.57
C PRO A 91 2.93 -15.75 6.29
N VAL A 92 2.05 -14.75 6.17
CA VAL A 92 2.05 -13.82 5.04
C VAL A 92 3.26 -12.87 5.09
N LEU A 93 3.70 -12.45 6.28
CA LEU A 93 4.93 -11.66 6.45
C LEU A 93 6.22 -12.48 6.21
N ILE A 94 6.19 -13.77 6.56
CA ILE A 94 7.28 -14.69 6.22
C ILE A 94 7.34 -14.87 4.69
N LEU A 95 6.20 -15.10 4.04
CA LEU A 95 6.10 -15.17 2.58
C LEU A 95 6.59 -13.89 1.90
N GLN A 96 6.25 -12.72 2.45
CA GLN A 96 6.76 -11.43 1.98
C GLN A 96 8.29 -11.36 2.04
N SER A 97 8.87 -11.70 3.18
CA SER A 97 10.31 -11.65 3.41
C SER A 97 11.06 -12.64 2.51
N LEU A 98 10.51 -13.84 2.32
CA LEU A 98 11.06 -14.83 1.40
C LEU A 98 10.98 -14.36 -0.06
N SER A 99 9.87 -13.74 -0.45
CA SER A 99 9.72 -13.16 -1.79
C SER A 99 10.74 -12.04 -2.05
N TYR A 100 11.04 -11.22 -1.04
CA TYR A 100 12.13 -10.25 -1.14
C TYR A 100 13.50 -10.92 -1.35
N ILE A 101 13.82 -11.99 -0.61
CA ILE A 101 15.06 -12.73 -0.85
C ILE A 101 15.11 -13.25 -2.29
N SER A 102 14.02 -13.85 -2.78
CA SER A 102 13.93 -14.35 -4.16
C SER A 102 14.19 -13.24 -5.20
N ILE A 103 13.61 -12.04 -5.02
CA ILE A 103 13.86 -10.89 -5.90
C ILE A 103 15.35 -10.59 -6.01
N TRP A 104 16.04 -10.44 -4.88
CA TRP A 104 17.45 -10.06 -4.87
C TRP A 104 18.39 -11.18 -5.33
N LEU A 105 18.05 -12.44 -5.06
CA LEU A 105 18.77 -13.59 -5.63
C LEU A 105 18.63 -13.64 -7.14
N ILE A 106 17.43 -13.46 -7.67
CA ILE A 106 17.19 -13.44 -9.12
C ILE A 106 17.89 -12.24 -9.77
N LEU A 107 17.85 -11.07 -9.14
CA LEU A 107 18.59 -9.90 -9.63
C LEU A 107 20.10 -10.13 -9.69
N LEU A 108 20.66 -10.88 -8.74
CA LEU A 108 22.09 -11.20 -8.73
C LEU A 108 22.45 -12.27 -9.77
N PHE A 109 21.73 -13.39 -9.78
CA PHE A 109 22.12 -14.59 -10.54
C PHE A 109 21.39 -14.78 -11.86
N GLY A 110 20.19 -14.22 -12.01
CA GLY A 110 19.38 -14.36 -13.22
C GLY A 110 19.97 -13.58 -14.39
N THR A 111 19.94 -14.17 -15.58
CA THR A 111 20.47 -13.59 -16.82
C THR A 111 19.44 -13.62 -17.95
N THR A 112 18.37 -14.40 -17.79
CA THR A 112 17.34 -14.59 -18.79
C THR A 112 16.15 -13.67 -18.57
N LEU A 113 15.40 -13.41 -19.64
CA LEU A 113 14.18 -12.61 -19.58
C LEU A 113 13.14 -13.22 -18.62
N LEU A 114 12.98 -14.55 -18.66
CA LEU A 114 12.00 -15.27 -17.85
C LEU A 114 12.33 -15.17 -16.36
N GLU A 115 13.60 -15.21 -15.99
CA GLU A 115 14.03 -14.97 -14.60
C GLU A 115 13.65 -13.55 -14.14
N MET A 116 13.88 -12.52 -14.95
CA MET A 116 13.48 -11.15 -14.60
C MET A 116 11.96 -10.99 -14.50
N GLN A 117 11.19 -11.72 -15.31
CA GLN A 117 9.73 -11.81 -15.15
C GLN A 117 9.34 -12.47 -13.83
N PHE A 118 10.03 -13.54 -13.42
CA PHE A 118 9.84 -14.16 -12.10
C PHE A 118 10.21 -13.22 -10.96
N MET A 119 11.23 -12.38 -11.12
CA MET A 119 11.54 -11.34 -10.14
C MET A 119 10.35 -10.38 -9.95
N GLU A 120 9.74 -9.90 -11.03
CA GLU A 120 8.55 -9.04 -10.94
C GLU A 120 7.34 -9.76 -10.35
N PHE A 121 7.20 -11.06 -10.60
CA PHE A 121 6.18 -11.88 -9.95
C PHE A 121 6.34 -11.89 -8.43
N PHE A 122 7.56 -12.11 -7.92
CA PHE A 122 7.82 -12.02 -6.49
C PHE A 122 7.60 -10.60 -5.94
N TYR A 123 7.90 -9.55 -6.70
CA TYR A 123 7.54 -8.18 -6.32
C TYR A 123 6.02 -8.02 -6.15
N GLY A 124 5.22 -8.62 -7.05
CA GLY A 124 3.77 -8.67 -6.92
C GLY A 124 3.29 -9.31 -5.61
N ILE A 125 3.92 -10.41 -5.17
CA ILE A 125 3.65 -11.04 -3.86
C ILE A 125 3.98 -10.07 -2.72
N THR A 126 5.14 -9.39 -2.77
CA THR A 126 5.54 -8.47 -1.70
C THR A 126 4.59 -7.28 -1.56
N MET A 127 4.07 -6.77 -2.68
CA MET A 127 3.09 -5.70 -2.72
C MET A 127 1.74 -6.13 -2.13
N ALA A 128 1.29 -7.34 -2.45
CA ALA A 128 0.07 -7.93 -1.87
C ALA A 128 0.20 -8.15 -0.36
N ALA A 129 1.33 -8.68 0.10
CA ALA A 129 1.57 -8.99 1.51
C ALA A 129 1.69 -7.77 2.42
N ARG A 130 1.87 -6.56 1.88
CA ARG A 130 1.91 -5.31 2.65
C ARG A 130 0.63 -5.05 3.46
N VAL A 131 -0.51 -5.56 3.00
CA VAL A 131 -1.79 -5.46 3.74
C VAL A 131 -1.69 -6.21 5.06
N ALA A 132 -1.03 -7.37 5.09
CA ALA A 132 -0.86 -8.17 6.30
C ALA A 132 -0.06 -7.44 7.37
N TYR A 133 0.95 -6.64 7.00
CA TYR A 133 1.74 -5.88 7.95
C TYR A 133 0.88 -4.88 8.73
N SER A 134 0.04 -4.12 8.01
CA SER A 134 -0.84 -3.13 8.63
C SER A 134 -1.89 -3.81 9.52
N SER A 135 -2.47 -4.92 9.08
CA SER A 135 -3.48 -5.68 9.86
C SER A 135 -2.88 -6.38 11.08
N TYR A 136 -1.66 -6.90 10.98
CA TYR A 136 -0.96 -7.56 12.08
C TYR A 136 -0.82 -6.60 13.27
N ILE A 137 -0.46 -5.35 13.01
CA ILE A 137 -0.24 -4.33 14.03
C ILE A 137 -1.51 -4.09 14.87
N PHE A 138 -2.66 -3.99 14.21
CA PHE A 138 -3.94 -3.81 14.89
C PHE A 138 -4.35 -5.04 15.69
N SER A 139 -3.91 -6.25 15.30
CA SER A 139 -4.22 -7.48 16.05
C SER A 139 -3.49 -7.59 17.41
N LEU A 140 -2.38 -6.85 17.59
CA LEU A 140 -1.56 -6.91 18.81
C LEU A 140 -1.97 -5.91 19.89
N VAL A 141 -2.75 -4.89 19.54
CA VAL A 141 -2.94 -3.70 20.37
C VAL A 141 -4.42 -3.54 20.69
N THR A 142 -4.76 -2.87 21.79
CA THR A 142 -6.14 -2.52 22.09
C THR A 142 -6.59 -1.29 21.27
N PRO A 143 -7.91 -1.15 20.97
CA PRO A 143 -8.42 -0.04 20.17
C PRO A 143 -8.01 1.36 20.66
N ALA A 144 -7.77 1.54 21.96
CA ALA A 144 -7.34 2.79 22.58
C ALA A 144 -6.00 3.33 22.02
N PHE A 145 -5.13 2.47 21.47
CA PHE A 145 -3.81 2.86 20.97
C PHE A 145 -3.67 2.73 19.45
N TYR A 146 -4.73 2.36 18.71
CA TYR A 146 -4.66 2.12 17.26
C TYR A 146 -4.07 3.29 16.47
N GLN A 147 -4.51 4.52 16.76
CA GLN A 147 -4.03 5.70 16.05
C GLN A 147 -2.52 5.92 16.28
N LYS A 148 -2.07 5.79 17.53
CA LYS A 148 -0.66 6.01 17.90
C LYS A 148 0.24 4.94 17.29
N VAL A 149 -0.16 3.67 17.37
CA VAL A 149 0.63 2.55 16.85
C VAL A 149 0.61 2.51 15.32
N ALA A 150 -0.50 2.85 14.66
CA ALA A 150 -0.55 3.02 13.21
C ALA A 150 0.45 4.08 12.73
N SER A 151 0.54 5.21 13.46
CA SER A 151 1.51 6.26 13.15
C SER A 151 2.95 5.76 13.29
N TYR A 152 3.28 5.06 14.39
CA TYR A 152 4.64 4.53 14.60
C TYR A 152 5.05 3.53 13.53
N SER A 153 4.16 2.60 13.20
CA SER A 153 4.38 1.64 12.13
C SER A 153 4.66 2.32 10.79
N ARG A 154 3.78 3.24 10.38
CA ARG A 154 3.89 3.92 9.09
C ARG A 154 5.17 4.75 9.02
N SER A 155 5.51 5.47 10.09
CA SER A 155 6.77 6.22 10.17
C SER A 155 7.98 5.30 10.09
N SER A 156 7.96 4.13 10.73
CA SER A 156 9.06 3.16 10.68
C SER A 156 9.30 2.63 9.26
N VAL A 157 8.23 2.27 8.55
CA VAL A 157 8.29 1.84 7.14
C VAL A 157 8.82 2.94 6.24
N LEU A 158 8.32 4.17 6.38
CA LEU A 158 8.79 5.32 5.60
C LEU A 158 10.24 5.67 5.88
N MET A 159 10.67 5.60 7.15
CA MET A 159 12.06 5.79 7.53
C MET A 159 12.95 4.70 6.92
N GLY A 160 12.47 3.44 6.85
CA GLY A 160 13.17 2.36 6.17
C GLY A 160 13.42 2.66 4.70
N VAL A 161 12.38 3.12 3.98
CA VAL A 161 12.49 3.54 2.57
C VAL A 161 13.44 4.74 2.42
N PHE A 162 13.32 5.75 3.28
CA PHE A 162 14.20 6.92 3.24
C PHE A 162 15.67 6.53 3.47
N THR A 163 15.96 5.80 4.55
CA THR A 163 17.32 5.34 4.87
C THR A 163 17.86 4.43 3.77
N SER A 164 17.01 3.59 3.17
CA SER A 164 17.36 2.74 2.03
C SER A 164 17.88 3.57 0.85
N SER A 165 17.09 4.54 0.42
CA SER A 165 17.39 5.38 -0.73
C SER A 165 18.62 6.27 -0.49
N VAL A 166 18.77 6.82 0.72
CA VAL A 166 19.97 7.59 1.11
C VAL A 166 21.21 6.69 1.14
N LEU A 167 21.13 5.52 1.79
CA LEU A 167 22.25 4.59 1.86
C LEU A 167 22.69 4.12 0.47
N GLY A 168 21.74 3.81 -0.40
CA GLY A 168 22.00 3.45 -1.80
C GLY A 168 22.72 4.56 -2.55
N GLN A 169 22.22 5.80 -2.44
CA GLN A 169 22.83 6.95 -3.09
C GLN A 169 24.25 7.24 -2.56
N LEU A 170 24.48 7.15 -1.24
CA LEU A 170 25.79 7.37 -0.65
C LEU A 170 26.80 6.29 -1.08
N CYS A 171 26.39 5.01 -1.03
CA CYS A 171 27.23 3.90 -1.49
C CYS A 171 27.61 4.05 -2.97
N PHE A 172 26.67 4.45 -3.83
CA PHE A 172 26.93 4.65 -5.24
C PHE A 172 27.80 5.88 -5.51
N SER A 173 27.43 7.06 -4.99
CA SER A 173 28.09 8.33 -5.31
C SER A 173 29.40 8.58 -4.59
N LEU A 174 29.51 8.18 -3.32
CA LEU A 174 30.72 8.41 -2.50
C LEU A 174 31.56 7.15 -2.37
N GLY A 175 30.92 5.98 -2.28
CA GLY A 175 31.61 4.71 -2.10
C GLY A 175 32.11 4.06 -3.39
N GLY A 176 31.74 4.56 -4.57
CA GLY A 176 32.10 3.96 -5.86
C GLY A 176 31.60 2.52 -6.02
N VAL A 177 30.54 2.15 -5.28
CA VAL A 177 30.03 0.78 -5.21
C VAL A 177 29.22 0.47 -6.48
N THR A 178 29.53 -0.65 -7.15
CA THR A 178 28.80 -1.10 -8.35
C THR A 178 27.36 -1.53 -8.04
N TYR A 179 26.50 -1.58 -9.06
CA TYR A 179 25.11 -2.01 -8.92
C TYR A 179 25.00 -3.44 -8.37
N SER A 180 25.84 -4.37 -8.81
CA SER A 180 25.91 -5.74 -8.27
C SER A 180 26.21 -5.76 -6.77
N SER A 181 27.12 -4.91 -6.31
CA SER A 181 27.49 -4.81 -4.90
C SER A 181 26.36 -4.21 -4.05
N LEU A 182 25.63 -3.22 -4.57
CA LEU A 182 24.39 -2.71 -3.96
C LEU A 182 23.30 -3.78 -3.84
N SER A 183 23.17 -4.64 -4.85
CA SER A 183 22.25 -5.78 -4.80
C SER A 183 22.64 -6.80 -3.73
N LYS A 184 23.93 -7.07 -3.52
CA LYS A 184 24.43 -7.93 -2.42
C LYS A 184 24.15 -7.32 -1.04
N ILE A 185 24.37 -6.01 -0.88
CA ILE A 185 24.05 -5.29 0.36
C ILE A 185 22.56 -5.38 0.66
N SER A 186 21.71 -5.18 -0.36
CA SER A 186 20.25 -5.28 -0.24
C SER A 186 19.81 -6.70 0.12
N LEU A 187 20.43 -7.72 -0.49
CA LEU A 187 20.21 -9.13 -0.14
C LEU A 187 20.51 -9.39 1.35
N GLY A 188 21.60 -8.83 1.88
CA GLY A 188 21.96 -8.92 3.29
C GLY A 188 20.88 -8.38 4.21
N PHE A 189 20.36 -7.19 3.94
CA PHE A 189 19.29 -6.57 4.73
C PHE A 189 17.97 -7.35 4.66
N VAL A 190 17.56 -7.84 3.48
CA VAL A 190 16.32 -8.61 3.37
C VAL A 190 16.43 -9.99 4.01
N THR A 191 17.63 -10.59 4.01
CA THR A 191 17.91 -11.85 4.71
C THR A 191 17.83 -11.66 6.22
N PHE A 192 18.39 -10.56 6.73
CA PHE A 192 18.23 -10.19 8.13
C PHE A 192 16.76 -9.94 8.49
N SER A 193 16.03 -9.22 7.63
CA SER A 193 14.59 -9.00 7.80
C SER A 193 13.77 -10.30 7.81
N PHE A 194 14.16 -11.30 7.02
CA PHE A 194 13.54 -12.63 7.05
C PHE A 194 13.74 -13.32 8.40
N GLY A 195 14.95 -13.27 8.96
CA GLY A 195 15.22 -13.74 10.33
C GLY A 195 14.30 -13.09 11.35
N LEU A 196 14.14 -11.77 11.28
CA LEU A 196 13.19 -11.03 12.14
C LEU A 196 11.74 -11.50 11.95
N SER A 197 11.32 -11.79 10.71
CA SER A 197 9.95 -12.26 10.41
C SER A 197 9.62 -13.60 11.06
N ILE A 198 10.61 -14.51 11.18
CA ILE A 198 10.45 -15.80 11.86
C ILE A 198 10.29 -15.59 13.36
N CYS A 199 11.04 -14.64 13.93
CA CYS A 199 11.01 -14.28 15.34
C CYS A 199 9.77 -13.44 15.74
N LEU A 200 8.89 -13.07 14.80
CA LEU A 200 7.67 -12.34 15.11
C LEU A 200 6.78 -13.14 16.09
N PRO A 201 6.10 -12.47 17.04
CA PRO A 201 5.19 -13.15 17.94
C PRO A 201 4.06 -13.83 17.15
N TRP A 202 3.42 -14.84 17.72
CA TRP A 202 2.19 -15.37 17.12
C TRP A 202 1.00 -14.53 17.59
N PRO A 203 0.23 -13.91 16.68
CA PRO A 203 -0.93 -13.13 17.10
C PRO A 203 -2.00 -14.07 17.65
N LYS A 204 -2.46 -13.78 18.88
CA LYS A 204 -3.43 -14.61 19.61
C LYS A 204 -4.88 -14.36 19.18
N ARG A 205 -5.15 -13.27 18.46
CA ARG A 205 -6.49 -12.85 18.00
C ARG A 205 -6.50 -12.66 16.49
N SER A 206 -7.51 -13.19 15.80
CA SER A 206 -7.87 -12.80 14.43
C SER A 206 -9.03 -11.82 14.46
N LEU A 207 -9.05 -10.82 13.58
CA LEU A 207 -10.07 -9.75 13.61
C LEU A 207 -11.47 -10.23 13.23
N PHE A 208 -11.59 -11.16 12.28
CA PHE A 208 -12.89 -11.64 11.76
C PHE A 208 -13.34 -12.98 12.35
N PHE A 209 -12.44 -13.97 12.46
CA PHE A 209 -12.83 -15.34 12.85
C PHE A 209 -13.07 -15.53 14.36
N ASN A 210 -12.45 -14.72 15.22
CA ASN A 210 -12.69 -14.83 16.66
C ASN A 210 -14.07 -14.28 17.05
N ARG A 211 -14.61 -13.34 16.27
CA ARG A 211 -15.96 -12.81 16.48
C ARG A 211 -17.03 -13.82 16.14
N ALA A 212 -16.87 -14.56 15.04
CA ALA A 212 -17.75 -15.69 14.71
C ALA A 212 -17.86 -16.69 15.87
N LYS A 213 -16.72 -17.03 16.49
CA LYS A 213 -16.68 -17.93 17.64
C LYS A 213 -17.27 -17.33 18.93
N GLN A 214 -17.23 -16.01 19.06
CA GLN A 214 -17.76 -15.27 20.22
C GLN A 214 -19.27 -15.00 20.09
N GLU A 215 -19.76 -14.79 18.87
CA GLU A 215 -21.18 -14.73 18.53
C GLU A 215 -21.83 -16.11 18.59
N GLU A 216 -21.15 -17.18 18.11
CA GLU A 216 -21.57 -18.58 18.31
C GLU A 216 -21.60 -18.95 19.81
N ALA A 217 -20.63 -18.50 20.61
CA ALA A 217 -20.65 -18.74 22.05
C ALA A 217 -21.78 -17.95 22.74
N ALA A 218 -22.05 -16.71 22.33
CA ALA A 218 -23.15 -15.91 22.86
C ALA A 218 -24.52 -16.49 22.48
N SER A 219 -24.69 -17.01 21.26
CA SER A 219 -25.92 -17.71 20.85
C SER A 219 -26.11 -19.03 21.61
N THR A 220 -25.02 -19.79 21.82
CA THR A 220 -25.05 -21.05 22.59
C THR A 220 -25.37 -20.83 24.07
N GLU A 221 -24.92 -19.72 24.66
CA GLU A 221 -25.25 -19.35 26.04
C GLU A 221 -26.69 -18.80 26.17
N LEU A 222 -27.22 -18.10 25.16
CA LEU A 222 -28.63 -17.69 25.12
C LEU A 222 -29.58 -18.90 24.99
N ASP A 223 -29.20 -19.93 24.22
CA ASP A 223 -29.98 -21.19 24.10
C ASP A 223 -30.01 -22.00 25.41
N LYS A 224 -28.99 -21.88 26.27
CA LYS A 224 -28.99 -22.51 27.60
C LYS A 224 -29.90 -21.81 28.61
N ILE A 225 -30.25 -20.55 28.37
CA ILE A 225 -31.08 -19.73 29.27
C ILE A 225 -32.58 -19.92 29.00
N ASN A 226 -32.96 -20.44 27.82
CA ASN A 226 -34.37 -20.63 27.45
C ASN A 226 -34.63 -22.00 26.78
N PRO A 227 -34.88 -23.07 27.57
CA PRO A 227 -34.97 -24.44 27.07
C PRO A 227 -36.23 -24.77 26.24
N ASP A 228 -37.23 -23.88 26.18
CA ASP A 228 -38.53 -24.12 25.53
C ASP A 228 -38.68 -23.53 24.12
N SER A 229 -37.57 -23.16 23.48
CA SER A 229 -37.57 -22.70 22.08
C SER A 229 -37.60 -23.92 21.13
N PRO A 230 -38.46 -23.97 20.09
CA PRO A 230 -38.45 -25.07 19.14
C PRO A 230 -37.09 -25.13 18.44
N SER A 231 -36.47 -26.31 18.47
CA SER A 231 -35.13 -26.56 17.96
C SER A 231 -34.98 -26.18 16.48
N PRO A 232 -34.01 -25.33 16.10
CA PRO A 232 -33.66 -25.18 14.70
C PRO A 232 -32.87 -26.42 14.26
N THR A 233 -33.41 -27.03 13.23
CA THR A 233 -32.90 -28.20 12.51
C THR A 233 -31.44 -28.00 12.08
N GLN A 234 -30.63 -29.02 12.37
CA GLN A 234 -29.39 -29.46 11.70
C GLN A 234 -28.42 -28.38 11.18
N ALA A 235 -27.23 -28.40 11.79
CA ALA A 235 -25.96 -27.84 11.32
C ALA A 235 -25.90 -27.52 9.82
N GLN A 236 -26.07 -26.25 9.47
CA GLN A 236 -25.59 -25.75 8.19
C GLN A 236 -24.06 -25.72 8.21
N PRO A 237 -23.38 -26.15 7.14
CA PRO A 237 -21.93 -26.17 7.12
C PRO A 237 -21.40 -24.74 7.21
N LEU A 238 -20.31 -24.53 7.96
CA LEU A 238 -19.60 -23.24 8.12
C LEU A 238 -19.34 -22.48 6.80
N SER A 239 -19.39 -23.16 5.65
CA SER A 239 -19.28 -22.56 4.31
C SER A 239 -20.53 -21.76 3.87
N ALA A 240 -21.74 -22.19 4.25
CA ALA A 240 -22.99 -21.54 3.87
C ALA A 240 -23.19 -20.21 4.60
N TRP A 241 -22.84 -20.15 5.90
CA TRP A 241 -22.93 -18.94 6.71
C TRP A 241 -21.86 -17.90 6.35
N ARG A 242 -20.62 -18.34 6.06
CA ARG A 242 -19.53 -17.46 5.59
C ARG A 242 -19.87 -16.79 4.24
N ASN A 243 -20.50 -17.53 3.33
CA ASN A 243 -20.99 -16.97 2.07
C ASN A 243 -22.15 -16.00 2.32
N SER A 244 -23.01 -16.25 3.31
CA SER A 244 -24.12 -15.35 3.68
C SER A 244 -23.62 -14.01 4.23
N VAL A 245 -22.68 -14.00 5.19
CA VAL A 245 -22.15 -12.76 5.79
C VAL A 245 -21.36 -11.93 4.78
N PHE A 246 -20.46 -12.55 4.01
CA PHE A 246 -19.69 -11.82 2.98
C PHE A 246 -20.60 -11.23 1.89
N PHE A 247 -21.61 -11.99 1.46
CA PHE A 247 -22.57 -11.53 0.47
C PHE A 247 -23.49 -10.43 1.02
N GLN A 248 -23.90 -10.51 2.29
CA GLN A 248 -24.62 -9.45 2.98
C GLN A 248 -23.78 -8.17 3.09
N MET A 249 -22.50 -8.27 3.47
CA MET A 249 -21.57 -7.14 3.49
C MET A 249 -21.39 -6.52 2.09
N LEU A 250 -21.32 -7.34 1.03
CA LEU A 250 -21.23 -6.85 -0.35
C LEU A 250 -22.53 -6.15 -0.80
N LYS A 251 -23.68 -6.64 -0.35
CA LYS A 251 -24.99 -6.00 -0.60
C LYS A 251 -25.11 -4.67 0.16
N GLU A 252 -24.62 -4.59 1.38
CA GLU A 252 -24.51 -3.33 2.14
C GLU A 252 -23.55 -2.35 1.45
N LEU A 253 -22.43 -2.83 0.92
CA LEU A 253 -21.47 -2.03 0.13
C LEU A 253 -22.16 -1.35 -1.06
N LEU A 254 -22.98 -2.09 -1.81
CA LEU A 254 -23.77 -1.57 -2.94
C LEU A 254 -24.73 -0.45 -2.52
N ASN A 255 -25.32 -0.56 -1.34
CA ASN A 255 -26.17 0.51 -0.79
C ASN A 255 -25.36 1.72 -0.35
N LEU A 256 -24.14 1.53 0.17
CA LEU A 256 -23.25 2.61 0.60
C LEU A 256 -22.65 3.39 -0.57
N VAL A 257 -22.45 2.76 -1.74
CA VAL A 257 -22.04 3.44 -2.98
C VAL A 257 -23.03 4.54 -3.40
N LYS A 258 -24.26 4.54 -2.86
CA LYS A 258 -25.25 5.61 -3.08
C LYS A 258 -24.89 6.91 -2.33
N LEU A 259 -24.01 6.87 -1.34
CA LEU A 259 -23.54 8.06 -0.63
C LEU A 259 -22.58 8.86 -1.53
N PRO A 260 -22.89 10.13 -1.87
CA PRO A 260 -22.15 10.88 -2.88
C PRO A 260 -20.68 11.10 -2.50
N GLN A 261 -20.40 11.38 -1.23
CA GLN A 261 -19.04 11.58 -0.72
C GLN A 261 -18.22 10.29 -0.72
N LEU A 262 -18.80 9.18 -0.24
CA LEU A 262 -18.13 7.88 -0.27
C LEU A 262 -17.80 7.47 -1.71
N ARG A 263 -18.75 7.64 -2.63
CA ARG A 263 -18.56 7.34 -4.05
C ARG A 263 -17.45 8.19 -4.67
N LEU A 264 -17.44 9.50 -4.43
CA LEU A 264 -16.41 10.40 -4.96
C LEU A 264 -15.01 9.96 -4.54
N TRP A 265 -14.79 9.77 -3.24
CA TRP A 265 -13.48 9.41 -2.69
C TRP A 265 -13.08 7.97 -3.02
N SER A 266 -14.03 7.06 -3.17
CA SER A 266 -13.75 5.69 -3.63
C SER A 266 -13.35 5.66 -5.10
N LEU A 267 -14.05 6.40 -5.98
CA LEU A 267 -13.66 6.54 -7.38
C LEU A 267 -12.30 7.23 -7.50
N TRP A 268 -12.07 8.30 -6.74
CA TRP A 268 -10.75 8.94 -6.68
C TRP A 268 -9.66 7.95 -6.27
N TRP A 269 -9.89 7.14 -5.23
CA TRP A 269 -8.92 6.12 -4.81
C TRP A 269 -8.62 5.16 -5.95
N ILE A 270 -9.66 4.64 -6.63
CA ILE A 270 -9.50 3.68 -7.73
C ILE A 270 -8.70 4.28 -8.89
N PHE A 271 -9.16 5.42 -9.42
CA PHE A 271 -8.56 6.04 -10.60
C PHE A 271 -7.17 6.63 -10.30
N ASN A 272 -7.06 7.44 -9.25
CA ASN A 272 -5.80 8.12 -8.95
C ASN A 272 -4.72 7.13 -8.49
N SER A 273 -5.06 6.07 -7.73
CA SER A 273 -4.09 5.02 -7.40
C SER A 273 -3.60 4.26 -8.63
N ALA A 274 -4.50 3.95 -9.58
CA ALA A 274 -4.11 3.29 -10.83
C ALA A 274 -3.10 4.15 -11.60
N GLY A 275 -3.43 5.43 -11.84
CA GLY A 275 -2.54 6.37 -12.52
C GLY A 275 -1.22 6.62 -11.78
N TYR A 276 -1.25 6.72 -10.45
CA TYR A 276 -0.06 6.88 -9.62
C TYR A 276 0.92 5.71 -9.80
N TYR A 277 0.44 4.47 -9.73
CA TYR A 277 1.31 3.30 -9.88
C TYR A 277 1.76 3.07 -11.32
N LEU A 278 0.97 3.45 -12.33
CA LEU A 278 1.43 3.48 -13.73
C LEU A 278 2.63 4.41 -13.90
N MET A 279 2.59 5.61 -13.30
CA MET A 279 3.73 6.51 -13.29
C MET A 279 4.91 5.90 -12.53
N VAL A 280 4.70 5.49 -11.26
CA VAL A 280 5.78 5.06 -10.37
C VAL A 280 6.54 3.83 -10.89
N TYR A 281 5.86 2.88 -11.51
CA TYR A 281 6.53 1.67 -12.03
C TYR A 281 7.41 1.93 -13.25
N TYR A 282 7.13 2.97 -14.02
CA TYR A 282 7.83 3.26 -15.27
C TYR A 282 8.74 4.49 -15.19
N VAL A 283 8.73 5.25 -14.08
CA VAL A 283 9.50 6.49 -13.96
C VAL A 283 11.01 6.27 -14.00
N HIS A 284 11.52 5.20 -13.40
CA HIS A 284 12.95 4.88 -13.47
C HIS A 284 13.38 4.52 -14.90
N ILE A 285 12.49 3.94 -15.70
CA ILE A 285 12.73 3.67 -17.13
C ILE A 285 12.75 5.00 -17.90
N LEU A 286 11.79 5.89 -17.65
CA LEU A 286 11.77 7.23 -18.25
C LEU A 286 13.06 8.00 -17.94
N TRP A 287 13.54 7.98 -16.69
CA TRP A 287 14.80 8.62 -16.31
C TRP A 287 16.00 8.08 -17.07
N ASN A 288 16.05 6.77 -17.33
CA ASN A 288 17.09 6.15 -18.16
C ASN A 288 16.96 6.47 -19.66
N GLU A 289 15.79 6.92 -20.13
CA GLU A 289 15.63 7.46 -21.48
C GLU A 289 16.08 8.92 -21.58
N VAL A 290 15.66 9.75 -20.63
CA VAL A 290 16.05 11.17 -20.57
C VAL A 290 17.55 11.32 -20.27
N TYR A 291 18.10 10.46 -19.42
CA TYR A 291 19.50 10.48 -19.02
C TYR A 291 20.08 9.06 -19.02
N PRO A 292 20.51 8.57 -20.20
CA PRO A 292 21.15 7.26 -20.33
C PRO A 292 22.41 7.17 -19.44
N PRO A 293 22.60 6.07 -18.71
CA PRO A 293 23.79 5.86 -17.90
C PRO A 293 25.01 5.60 -18.81
N ASP A 294 25.82 6.63 -19.05
CA ASP A 294 27.20 6.47 -19.55
C ASP A 294 28.17 6.25 -18.37
N GLU A 295 29.31 5.59 -18.61
CA GLU A 295 30.33 5.22 -17.60
C GLU A 295 30.80 6.36 -16.67
N ASN A 296 30.64 7.64 -17.08
CA ASN A 296 31.07 8.82 -16.33
C ASN A 296 29.93 9.68 -15.75
N ARG A 297 28.67 9.23 -15.82
CA ARG A 297 27.50 10.04 -15.43
C ARG A 297 26.92 9.63 -14.07
N ARG A 298 26.78 10.60 -13.16
CA ARG A 298 26.24 10.39 -11.81
C ARG A 298 24.71 10.24 -11.84
N VAL A 299 24.20 9.05 -11.53
CA VAL A 299 22.78 8.75 -11.36
C VAL A 299 22.34 9.12 -9.93
N TYR A 300 21.26 9.89 -9.79
CA TYR A 300 20.77 10.40 -8.50
C TYR A 300 19.42 9.81 -8.06
N ASN A 301 19.01 8.68 -8.64
CA ASN A 301 17.71 8.04 -8.38
C ASN A 301 17.43 7.84 -6.88
N GLY A 302 18.41 7.36 -6.11
CA GLY A 302 18.25 7.17 -4.67
C GLY A 302 18.04 8.49 -3.92
N GLY A 303 18.77 9.55 -4.29
CA GLY A 303 18.57 10.89 -3.73
C GLY A 303 17.15 11.43 -3.99
N VAL A 304 16.64 11.22 -5.20
CA VAL A 304 15.31 11.68 -5.62
C VAL A 304 14.19 10.87 -4.95
N ASP A 305 14.36 9.55 -4.82
CA ASP A 305 13.41 8.70 -4.09
C ASP A 305 13.37 9.04 -2.59
N ALA A 306 14.52 9.37 -1.99
CA ALA A 306 14.59 9.86 -0.61
C ALA A 306 13.87 11.21 -0.46
N ALA A 307 14.20 12.18 -1.32
CA ALA A 307 13.61 13.52 -1.29
C ALA A 307 12.08 13.48 -1.53
N SER A 308 11.63 12.71 -2.51
CA SER A 308 10.20 12.54 -2.81
C SER A 308 9.44 11.81 -1.70
N THR A 309 10.09 10.87 -0.99
CA THR A 309 9.50 10.20 0.19
C THR A 309 9.33 11.20 1.34
N LEU A 310 10.34 12.02 1.61
CA LEU A 310 10.29 13.06 2.65
C LEU A 310 9.22 14.11 2.32
N LEU A 311 9.21 14.61 1.08
CA LEU A 311 8.23 15.61 0.64
C LEU A 311 6.80 15.06 0.68
N GLY A 312 6.61 13.80 0.29
CA GLY A 312 5.32 13.11 0.41
C GLY A 312 4.85 12.93 1.86
N ALA A 313 5.77 12.69 2.80
CA ALA A 313 5.45 12.63 4.22
C ALA A 313 5.02 14.00 4.77
N ILE A 314 5.73 15.07 4.40
CA ILE A 314 5.37 16.45 4.75
C ILE A 314 3.99 16.80 4.18
N ALA A 315 3.75 16.49 2.91
CA ALA A 315 2.47 16.73 2.25
C ALA A 315 1.32 15.98 2.94
N SER A 316 1.52 14.71 3.30
CA SER A 316 0.55 13.91 4.07
C SER A 316 0.25 14.52 5.45
N PHE A 317 1.27 15.05 6.11
CA PHE A 317 1.11 15.70 7.42
C PHE A 317 0.29 16.99 7.29
N ILE A 318 0.62 17.85 6.32
CA ILE A 318 -0.11 19.10 6.05
C ILE A 318 -1.59 18.82 5.77
N ALA A 319 -1.91 17.76 5.02
CA ALA A 319 -3.28 17.37 4.72
C ALA A 319 -4.16 17.17 5.97
N GLY A 320 -3.58 16.71 7.09
CA GLY A 320 -4.28 16.51 8.35
C GLY A 320 -4.74 17.80 9.04
N PHE A 321 -4.19 18.96 8.66
CA PHE A 321 -4.56 20.26 9.21
C PHE A 321 -5.56 21.03 8.34
N VAL A 322 -5.88 20.53 7.14
CA VAL A 322 -6.77 21.20 6.18
C VAL A 322 -8.22 21.04 6.61
N LYS A 323 -8.77 22.12 7.19
CA LYS A 323 -10.18 22.21 7.61
C LYS A 323 -11.00 22.97 6.57
N ILE A 324 -11.54 22.26 5.59
CA ILE A 324 -12.42 22.83 4.56
C ILE A 324 -13.76 22.09 4.60
N ARG A 325 -14.84 22.72 4.12
CA ARG A 325 -16.12 22.06 3.85
C ARG A 325 -15.98 21.08 2.69
N TRP A 326 -15.46 19.88 2.99
CA TRP A 326 -15.20 18.83 2.01
C TRP A 326 -16.45 18.41 1.24
N SER A 327 -17.65 18.56 1.81
CA SER A 327 -18.90 18.30 1.09
C SER A 327 -19.14 19.19 -0.13
N LEU A 328 -18.52 20.38 -0.18
CA LEU A 328 -18.69 21.36 -1.26
C LEU A 328 -17.43 21.49 -2.14
N TRP A 329 -16.25 21.34 -1.54
CA TRP A 329 -14.97 21.65 -2.20
C TRP A 329 -14.16 20.42 -2.62
N SER A 330 -14.57 19.19 -2.27
CA SER A 330 -13.78 17.99 -2.59
C SER A 330 -13.52 17.85 -4.08
N GLU A 331 -14.55 17.97 -4.90
CA GLU A 331 -14.46 17.83 -6.37
C GLU A 331 -13.52 18.87 -6.98
N LEU A 332 -13.56 20.11 -6.47
CA LEU A 332 -12.69 21.17 -6.96
C LEU A 332 -11.23 20.93 -6.56
N VAL A 333 -10.98 20.58 -5.29
CA VAL A 333 -9.62 20.32 -4.79
C VAL A 333 -9.00 19.12 -5.51
N ILE A 334 -9.78 18.03 -5.68
CA ILE A 334 -9.35 16.86 -6.43
C ILE A 334 -9.05 17.25 -7.89
N GLY A 335 -9.93 18.03 -8.54
CA GLY A 335 -9.74 18.50 -9.91
C GLY A 335 -8.46 19.33 -10.08
N ILE A 336 -8.21 20.30 -9.21
CA ILE A 336 -6.99 21.13 -9.23
C ILE A 336 -5.74 20.26 -9.09
N ILE A 337 -5.71 19.39 -8.08
CA ILE A 337 -4.53 18.56 -7.81
C ILE A 337 -4.29 17.55 -8.94
N THR A 338 -5.35 16.94 -9.47
CA THR A 338 -5.26 16.03 -10.62
C THR A 338 -4.78 16.77 -11.89
N GLY A 339 -5.19 18.03 -12.06
CA GLY A 339 -4.73 18.88 -13.17
C GLY A 339 -3.26 19.26 -13.05
N ILE A 340 -2.79 19.56 -11.84
CA ILE A 340 -1.36 19.78 -11.58
C ILE A 340 -0.57 18.49 -11.85
N GLN A 341 -1.08 17.32 -11.42
CA GLN A 341 -0.47 16.03 -11.72
C GLN A 341 -0.39 15.76 -13.24
N ALA A 342 -1.42 16.12 -14.01
CA ALA A 342 -1.39 16.05 -15.47
C ALA A 342 -0.29 16.96 -16.04
N ALA A 343 -0.21 18.22 -15.61
CA ALA A 343 0.82 19.16 -16.08
C ALA A 343 2.24 18.67 -15.76
N LEU A 344 2.45 18.07 -14.57
CA LEU A 344 3.74 17.47 -14.19
C LEU A 344 4.09 16.25 -15.05
N LEU A 345 3.12 15.41 -15.42
CA LEU A 345 3.33 14.30 -16.37
C LEU A 345 3.75 14.83 -17.74
N LEU A 346 3.06 15.85 -18.26
CA LEU A 346 3.43 16.49 -19.52
C LEU A 346 4.85 17.06 -19.46
N LEU A 347 5.21 17.73 -18.36
CA LEU A 347 6.54 18.28 -18.13
C LEU A 347 7.62 17.17 -18.14
N MET A 348 7.39 16.06 -17.43
CA MET A 348 8.31 14.90 -17.43
C MET A 348 8.47 14.27 -18.81
N THR A 349 7.46 14.38 -19.67
CA THR A 349 7.47 13.78 -21.01
C THR A 349 8.10 14.69 -22.08
N THR A 350 8.18 15.99 -21.82
CA THR A 350 8.66 16.97 -22.82
C THR A 350 10.05 17.52 -22.50
N THR A 351 10.51 17.38 -21.26
CA THR A 351 11.84 17.83 -20.84
C THR A 351 12.95 16.88 -21.31
N SER A 352 14.08 17.45 -21.72
CA SER A 352 15.35 16.74 -21.89
C SER A 352 16.24 16.80 -20.64
N GLU A 353 15.87 17.63 -19.66
CA GLU A 353 16.65 17.83 -18.44
C GLU A 353 16.19 16.90 -17.31
N ILE A 354 17.10 16.07 -16.81
CA ILE A 354 16.81 15.08 -15.77
C ILE A 354 16.41 15.71 -14.44
N TRP A 355 17.01 16.85 -14.08
CA TRP A 355 16.67 17.56 -12.84
C TRP A 355 15.23 18.07 -12.83
N VAL A 356 14.74 18.55 -13.98
CA VAL A 356 13.33 18.95 -14.15
C VAL A 356 12.43 17.73 -13.99
N CYS A 357 12.81 16.58 -14.58
CA CYS A 357 12.06 15.34 -14.44
C CYS A 357 12.02 14.83 -12.98
N TYR A 358 13.15 14.91 -12.26
CA TYR A 358 13.25 14.56 -10.84
C TYR A 358 12.37 15.43 -9.94
N VAL A 359 12.41 16.75 -10.13
CA VAL A 359 11.56 17.69 -9.36
C VAL A 359 10.08 17.44 -9.68
N ALA A 360 9.73 17.26 -10.95
CA ALA A 360 8.36 16.99 -11.36
C ALA A 360 7.82 15.68 -10.77
N TYR A 361 8.63 14.61 -10.76
CA TYR A 361 8.29 13.36 -10.09
C TYR A 361 8.06 13.55 -8.58
N ALA A 362 8.96 14.26 -7.89
CA ALA A 362 8.84 14.50 -6.46
C ALA A 362 7.56 15.28 -6.12
N LEU A 363 7.22 16.30 -6.92
CA LEU A 363 5.98 17.06 -6.77
C LEU A 363 4.75 16.20 -7.07
N PHE A 364 4.75 15.44 -8.16
CA PHE A 364 3.63 14.56 -8.51
C PHE A 364 3.31 13.59 -7.38
N ARG A 365 4.36 12.94 -6.84
CA ARG A 365 4.24 12.00 -5.73
C ARG A 365 3.71 12.69 -4.47
N SER A 366 4.15 13.91 -4.21
CA SER A 366 3.72 14.68 -3.03
C SER A 366 2.25 15.10 -3.09
N PHE A 367 1.77 15.50 -4.27
CA PHE A 367 0.34 15.79 -4.49
C PHE A 367 -0.56 14.57 -4.29
N TYR A 368 -0.12 13.40 -4.76
CA TYR A 368 -0.83 12.15 -4.47
C TYR A 368 -0.86 11.87 -2.96
N GLN A 369 0.30 11.94 -2.29
CA GLN A 369 0.41 11.68 -0.85
C GLN A 369 -0.38 12.67 0.00
N PHE A 370 -0.54 13.93 -0.44
CA PHE A 370 -1.40 14.90 0.21
C PHE A 370 -2.87 14.46 0.24
N LEU A 371 -3.40 13.93 -0.87
CA LEU A 371 -4.81 13.54 -0.96
C LEU A 371 -5.14 12.23 -0.23
N VAL A 372 -4.17 11.32 -0.08
CA VAL A 372 -4.38 10.00 0.53
C VAL A 372 -4.97 10.07 1.96
N PRO A 373 -4.42 10.83 2.92
CA PRO A 373 -5.01 10.95 4.26
C PRO A 373 -6.42 11.53 4.26
N ILE A 374 -6.70 12.49 3.38
CA ILE A 374 -8.03 13.10 3.24
C ILE A 374 -9.02 12.04 2.73
N ALA A 375 -8.65 11.28 1.71
CA ALA A 375 -9.47 10.18 1.20
C ALA A 375 -9.74 9.13 2.28
N ILE A 376 -8.72 8.78 3.06
CA ILE A 376 -8.88 7.83 4.17
C ILE A 376 -9.90 8.35 5.17
N PHE A 377 -9.78 9.62 5.57
CA PHE A 377 -10.71 10.26 6.51
C PHE A 377 -12.14 10.28 5.97
N GLN A 378 -12.34 10.71 4.72
CA GLN A 378 -13.67 10.86 4.11
C GLN A 378 -14.38 9.53 3.86
N ILE A 379 -13.64 8.50 3.47
CA ILE A 379 -14.15 7.13 3.33
C ILE A 379 -14.50 6.57 4.72
N ALA A 380 -13.58 6.69 5.69
CA ALA A 380 -13.79 6.14 7.02
C ALA A 380 -14.91 6.82 7.81
N SER A 381 -15.10 8.14 7.65
CA SER A 381 -16.18 8.88 8.31
C SER A 381 -17.57 8.54 7.79
N SER A 382 -17.65 7.95 6.58
CA SER A 382 -18.90 7.60 5.92
C SER A 382 -19.32 6.13 6.16
N LEU A 383 -18.52 5.37 6.91
CA LEU A 383 -18.63 3.92 7.03
C LEU A 383 -18.56 3.47 8.49
N THR A 384 -19.13 2.30 8.78
CA THR A 384 -18.81 1.56 10.00
C THR A 384 -17.37 1.03 9.92
N LYS A 385 -16.74 0.77 11.08
CA LYS A 385 -15.35 0.30 11.14
C LYS A 385 -15.10 -0.99 10.34
N GLU A 386 -16.09 -1.86 10.25
CA GLU A 386 -16.03 -3.16 9.58
C GLU A 386 -16.08 -3.03 8.06
N LEU A 387 -16.98 -2.19 7.54
CA LEU A 387 -17.12 -1.93 6.10
C LEU A 387 -15.95 -1.08 5.57
N CYS A 388 -15.29 -0.32 6.44
CA CYS A 388 -14.14 0.51 6.09
C CYS A 388 -12.98 -0.31 5.51
N ALA A 389 -12.57 -1.40 6.19
CA ALA A 389 -11.50 -2.28 5.70
C ALA A 389 -11.87 -2.96 4.38
N LEU A 390 -13.13 -3.39 4.24
CA LEU A 390 -13.63 -4.01 3.01
C LEU A 390 -13.63 -3.01 1.84
N VAL A 391 -14.11 -1.78 2.03
CA VAL A 391 -14.11 -0.73 1.00
C VAL A 391 -12.69 -0.40 0.53
N PHE A 392 -11.71 -0.26 1.44
CA PHE A 392 -10.33 -0.04 1.02
C PHE A 392 -9.74 -1.22 0.25
N GLY A 393 -10.07 -2.45 0.65
CA GLY A 393 -9.69 -3.67 -0.06
C GLY A 393 -10.26 -3.71 -1.47
N VAL A 394 -11.57 -3.48 -1.63
CA VAL A 394 -12.26 -3.45 -2.93
C VAL A 394 -11.75 -2.32 -3.81
N ASN A 395 -11.62 -1.10 -3.27
CA ASN A 395 -11.09 0.04 -4.03
C ASN A 395 -9.65 -0.22 -4.51
N THR A 396 -8.81 -0.82 -3.67
CA THR A 396 -7.44 -1.17 -4.06
C THR A 396 -7.43 -2.27 -5.12
N PHE A 397 -8.29 -3.28 -4.99
CA PHE A 397 -8.43 -4.33 -5.99
C PHE A 397 -8.90 -3.78 -7.35
N LEU A 398 -9.94 -2.93 -7.35
CA LEU A 398 -10.41 -2.26 -8.57
C LEU A 398 -9.34 -1.35 -9.17
N ALA A 399 -8.54 -0.65 -8.35
CA ALA A 399 -7.39 0.12 -8.83
C ALA A 399 -6.36 -0.78 -9.53
N THR A 400 -6.08 -1.96 -8.96
CA THR A 400 -5.15 -2.92 -9.59
C THR A 400 -5.69 -3.48 -10.88
N ILE A 401 -6.98 -3.78 -10.98
CA ILE A 401 -7.62 -4.20 -12.23
C ILE A 401 -7.47 -3.11 -13.29
N LEU A 402 -7.88 -1.87 -12.96
CA LEU A 402 -7.82 -0.76 -13.91
C LEU A 402 -6.39 -0.51 -14.40
N LYS A 403 -5.42 -0.47 -13.48
CA LYS A 403 -4.00 -0.36 -13.80
C LYS A 403 -3.57 -1.49 -14.74
N THR A 404 -3.90 -2.74 -14.41
CA THR A 404 -3.53 -3.91 -15.22
C THR A 404 -4.13 -3.86 -16.62
N ILE A 405 -5.39 -3.43 -16.77
CA ILE A 405 -6.02 -3.22 -18.08
C ILE A 405 -5.23 -2.19 -18.88
N ILE A 406 -4.88 -1.04 -18.28
CA ILE A 406 -4.09 -0.02 -18.95
C ILE A 406 -2.71 -0.58 -19.32
N THR A 407 -2.03 -1.30 -18.43
CA THR A 407 -0.74 -1.96 -18.69
C THR A 407 -0.82 -2.92 -19.87
N ILE A 408 -1.85 -3.77 -19.94
CA ILE A 408 -2.04 -4.74 -21.06
C ILE A 408 -2.21 -4.00 -22.38
N ILE A 409 -3.02 -2.94 -22.40
CA ILE A 409 -3.31 -2.19 -23.63
C ILE A 409 -2.09 -1.38 -24.08
N VAL A 410 -1.44 -0.68 -23.14
CA VAL A 410 -0.48 0.39 -23.44
C VAL A 410 0.96 -0.10 -23.43
N ALA A 411 1.36 -0.84 -22.39
CA ALA A 411 2.75 -1.17 -22.12
C ALA A 411 3.13 -2.60 -22.55
N ASP A 412 2.24 -3.58 -22.45
CA ASP A 412 2.59 -4.96 -22.79
C ASP A 412 2.88 -5.12 -24.30
N LYS A 413 3.88 -5.95 -24.63
CA LYS A 413 4.18 -6.33 -26.01
C LYS A 413 3.01 -6.98 -26.77
N ARG A 414 2.04 -7.58 -26.06
CA ARG A 414 0.82 -8.18 -26.62
C ARG A 414 -0.27 -7.14 -26.94
N GLY A 415 -0.18 -5.95 -26.33
CA GLY A 415 -1.04 -4.81 -26.62
C GLY A 415 -0.38 -3.91 -27.67
N LEU A 416 -0.32 -2.61 -27.38
CA LEU A 416 0.34 -1.62 -28.23
C LEU A 416 1.88 -1.68 -28.13
N GLY A 417 2.44 -2.26 -27.05
CA GLY A 417 3.88 -2.37 -26.85
C GLY A 417 4.62 -1.04 -26.92
N LEU A 418 4.02 0.05 -26.43
CA LEU A 418 4.59 1.39 -26.57
C LEU A 418 5.89 1.54 -25.80
N ALA A 419 6.85 2.27 -26.35
CA ALA A 419 8.02 2.75 -25.59
C ALA A 419 7.58 3.68 -24.44
N VAL A 420 8.43 3.89 -23.44
CA VAL A 420 8.04 4.60 -22.20
C VAL A 420 7.57 6.04 -22.46
N HIS A 421 8.17 6.79 -23.39
CA HIS A 421 7.74 8.17 -23.70
C HIS A 421 6.27 8.26 -24.16
N PRO A 422 5.83 7.52 -25.21
CA PRO A 422 4.40 7.47 -25.57
C PRO A 422 3.48 6.99 -24.44
N GLN A 423 3.93 6.09 -23.56
CA GLN A 423 3.12 5.68 -22.40
C GLN A 423 2.84 6.86 -21.47
N PHE A 424 3.84 7.71 -21.19
CA PHE A 424 3.65 8.88 -20.34
C PHE A 424 2.71 9.94 -20.96
N PHE A 425 2.66 10.06 -22.29
CA PHE A 425 1.62 10.83 -22.97
C PHE A 425 0.21 10.25 -22.77
N VAL A 426 0.06 8.92 -22.80
CA VAL A 426 -1.21 8.26 -22.48
C VAL A 426 -1.59 8.52 -21.02
N TYR A 427 -0.64 8.46 -20.08
CA TYR A 427 -0.88 8.77 -18.67
C TYR A 427 -1.27 10.25 -18.48
N PHE A 428 -0.63 11.18 -19.19
CA PHE A 428 -1.05 12.58 -19.23
C PHE A 428 -2.49 12.74 -19.72
N GLY A 429 -2.87 12.08 -20.83
CA GLY A 429 -4.23 12.08 -21.34
C GLY A 429 -5.24 11.52 -20.33
N TYR A 430 -4.88 10.44 -19.65
CA TYR A 430 -5.66 9.84 -18.56
C TYR A 430 -5.92 10.82 -17.41
N PHE A 431 -4.88 11.48 -16.88
CA PHE A 431 -5.02 12.47 -15.80
C PHE A 431 -5.78 13.73 -16.27
N THR A 432 -5.63 14.12 -17.53
CA THR A 432 -6.38 15.24 -18.13
C THR A 432 -7.88 14.93 -18.18
N LEU A 433 -8.25 13.72 -18.62
CA LEU A 433 -9.66 13.28 -18.64
C LEU A 433 -10.28 13.24 -17.24
N LEU A 434 -9.54 12.76 -16.24
CA LEU A 434 -9.96 12.83 -14.84
C LEU A 434 -10.15 14.27 -14.37
N THR A 435 -9.21 15.16 -14.70
CA THR A 435 -9.26 16.59 -14.36
C THR A 435 -10.52 17.26 -14.90
N VAL A 436 -10.83 17.07 -16.19
CA VAL A 436 -12.05 17.60 -16.82
C VAL A 436 -13.30 17.05 -16.14
N SER A 437 -13.32 15.75 -15.83
CA SER A 437 -14.45 15.10 -15.15
C SER A 437 -14.70 15.67 -13.74
N TYR A 438 -13.63 15.92 -12.97
CA TYR A 438 -13.73 16.52 -11.64
C TYR A 438 -14.14 17.98 -11.69
N PHE A 439 -13.62 18.78 -12.63
CA PHE A 439 -14.06 20.17 -12.79
C PHE A 439 -15.52 20.28 -13.23
N GLY A 440 -15.97 19.43 -14.14
CA GLY A 440 -17.40 19.36 -14.52
C GLY A 440 -18.28 19.01 -13.32
N SER A 441 -17.85 18.04 -12.50
CA SER A 441 -18.55 17.66 -11.26
C SER A 441 -18.56 18.80 -10.23
N ALA A 442 -17.43 19.49 -10.05
CA ALA A 442 -17.30 20.62 -9.14
C ALA A 442 -18.22 21.78 -9.55
N ALA A 443 -18.25 22.13 -10.84
CA ALA A 443 -19.13 23.17 -11.37
C ALA A 443 -20.60 22.85 -11.08
N TYR A 444 -21.03 21.60 -11.30
CA TYR A 444 -22.40 21.16 -10.99
C TYR A 444 -22.73 21.29 -9.50
N VAL A 445 -21.84 20.83 -8.60
CA VAL A 445 -22.04 20.88 -7.15
C VAL A 445 -22.12 22.33 -6.66
N ILE A 446 -21.22 23.20 -7.13
CA ILE A 446 -21.17 24.61 -6.75
C ILE A 446 -22.41 25.36 -7.24
N ILE A 447 -22.80 25.19 -8.51
CA ILE A 447 -23.99 25.83 -9.08
C ILE A 447 -25.26 25.38 -8.33
N LYS A 448 -25.39 24.08 -8.03
CA LYS A 448 -26.51 23.55 -7.26
C LYS A 448 -26.56 24.11 -5.83
N HIS A 449 -25.41 24.35 -5.22
CA HIS A 449 -25.34 24.96 -3.89
C HIS A 449 -25.85 26.41 -3.92
N PHE A 450 -25.30 27.25 -4.81
CA PHE A 450 -25.73 28.64 -4.93
C PHE A 450 -27.22 28.80 -5.31
N ARG A 451 -27.77 27.88 -6.11
CA ARG A 451 -29.21 27.86 -6.43
C ARG A 451 -30.11 27.47 -5.26
N LYS A 452 -29.59 26.81 -4.22
CA LYS A 452 -30.34 26.43 -3.02
C LYS A 452 -30.21 27.44 -1.89
N THR A 453 -29.17 28.26 -1.91
CA THR A 453 -28.90 29.30 -0.90
C THR A 453 -29.51 30.65 -1.28
N ARG A 454 -29.84 30.83 -2.56
CA ARG A 454 -30.65 31.95 -3.08
C ARG A 454 -32.12 31.55 -3.03
#